data_AF-A0A6M3LCG7-F1
#
_entry.id   AF-A0A6M3LCG7-F1
#
_cell.length_a   1.000
_cell.length_b   1.000
_cell.length_c   1.000
_cell.angle_alpha   90.00
_cell.angle_beta   90.00
_cell.angle_gamma   90.00
#
_symmetry.space_group_name_H-M   'P 1'
#
loop_
_entity.id
_entity.type
_entity.pdbx_description
1 polymer ?
#
loop_
_entity_poly.entity_id
_entity_poly.type
_entity_poly.pdbx_seq_one_letter_code
_entity_poly.pdbx_strand_id
1 'polypeptide(L)'
;MHKLIELELSNFRGWKHLHLVDLDKKGLCAINGINGGGKSSIRQSIEYLLLDKIQDIEDIEELPHNINSECTIRGVITRDNGDRIEIIKHRNHKGASGNKTLLSVNDDTTLTHSDRRQTQKNIEELLDISDGSIYSSTIFSQNSPSFIESTEGDRKKVLYSFLGLDKYTEYMNKAKDECSDINLRIEDFQNKLDKVQVQILELDSNIEEFENRSKTYEDTRKSRIESLLITKEEIKEDNSLEELEHKLIILKNEFVDDKEIDIYLNKLNKEITELTRKKQEIVSNINQIDRELKNIGDGTCPVLKEVICNRLKDNEEETSNNLNDEKNRLLCNREEISFELDK
;
A
#
# COMPACT_ATOMS: atom_id res chain seq x y z
N MET A 1 -31.37 -7.67 40.23
CA MET A 1 -31.58 -6.41 40.96
C MET A 1 -30.39 -6.18 41.86
N HIS A 2 -29.90 -4.93 41.89
CA HIS A 2 -28.76 -4.50 42.70
C HIS A 2 -29.30 -3.75 43.92
N LYS A 3 -28.77 -4.03 45.12
CA LYS A 3 -29.18 -3.35 46.36
C LYS A 3 -27.95 -2.84 47.09
N LEU A 4 -27.92 -1.54 47.39
CA LEU A 4 -26.92 -0.96 48.28
C LEU A 4 -27.17 -1.48 49.71
N ILE A 5 -26.18 -2.15 50.30
CA ILE A 5 -26.28 -2.69 51.67
C ILE A 5 -25.54 -1.81 52.67
N GLU A 6 -24.45 -1.15 52.23
CA GLU A 6 -23.58 -0.37 53.09
C GLU A 6 -23.05 0.86 52.34
N LEU A 7 -22.95 1.99 53.04
CA LEU A 7 -22.35 3.22 52.54
C LEU A 7 -21.53 3.84 53.66
N GLU A 8 -20.25 4.07 53.39
CA GLU A 8 -19.31 4.69 54.31
C GLU A 8 -18.63 5.88 53.64
N LEU A 9 -18.68 7.04 54.32
CA LEU A 9 -18.08 8.28 53.88
C LEU A 9 -17.04 8.72 54.90
N SER A 10 -15.86 9.10 54.40
CA SER A 10 -14.84 9.79 55.18
C SER A 10 -14.50 11.11 54.50
N ASN A 11 -14.69 12.19 55.25
CA ASN A 11 -14.38 13.56 54.83
C ASN A 11 -15.04 13.93 53.49
N PHE A 12 -16.35 13.73 53.36
CA PHE A 12 -17.12 13.98 52.13
C PHE A 12 -18.21 15.04 52.37
N ARG A 13 -18.08 16.20 51.72
CA ARG A 13 -19.01 17.35 51.76
C ARG A 13 -19.54 17.68 53.15
N GLY A 14 -20.80 17.40 53.49
CA GLY A 14 -21.36 17.70 54.82
C GLY A 14 -20.89 16.76 55.94
N TRP A 15 -20.18 15.67 55.62
CA TRP A 15 -19.88 14.58 56.53
C TRP A 15 -18.38 14.43 56.78
N LYS A 16 -17.97 14.55 58.06
CA LYS A 16 -16.62 14.13 58.48
C LYS A 16 -16.48 12.61 58.46
N HIS A 17 -17.50 11.93 58.96
CA HIS A 17 -17.64 10.48 58.89
C HIS A 17 -19.14 10.15 58.87
N LEU A 18 -19.53 9.18 58.03
CA LEU A 18 -20.88 8.62 57.98
C LEU A 18 -20.76 7.14 57.67
N HIS A 19 -21.45 6.30 58.42
CA HIS A 19 -21.51 4.86 58.16
C HIS A 19 -22.96 4.40 58.24
N LEU A 20 -23.49 3.95 57.12
CA LEU A 20 -24.85 3.42 56.98
C LEU A 20 -24.75 1.94 56.62
N VAL A 21 -25.44 1.10 57.39
CA VAL A 21 -25.49 -0.36 57.21
C VAL A 21 -26.93 -0.84 57.07
N ASP A 22 -27.08 -2.07 56.58
CA ASP A 22 -28.36 -2.77 56.41
C ASP A 22 -29.37 -1.96 55.58
N LEU A 23 -28.89 -1.19 54.60
CA LEU A 23 -29.71 -0.31 53.77
C LEU A 23 -30.77 -1.09 52.96
N ASP A 24 -30.45 -2.31 52.55
CA ASP A 24 -31.34 -3.23 51.85
C ASP A 24 -32.53 -3.71 52.70
N LYS A 25 -32.41 -3.67 54.03
CA LYS A 25 -33.46 -4.11 54.96
C LYS A 25 -34.42 -3.00 55.37
N LYS A 26 -34.10 -1.74 55.09
CA LYS A 26 -34.89 -0.60 55.59
C LYS A 26 -36.11 -0.25 54.74
N GLY A 27 -36.16 -0.68 53.48
CA GLY A 27 -37.25 -0.33 52.56
C GLY A 27 -37.32 1.18 52.29
N LEU A 28 -38.50 1.79 52.43
CA LEU A 28 -38.69 3.23 52.24
C LEU A 28 -38.13 4.02 53.44
N CYS A 29 -37.11 4.83 53.19
CA CYS A 29 -36.46 5.66 54.21
C CYS A 29 -36.62 7.15 53.94
N ALA A 30 -37.02 7.92 54.95
CA ALA A 30 -36.98 9.37 54.91
C ALA A 30 -35.72 9.89 55.63
N ILE A 31 -34.92 10.71 54.95
CA ILE A 31 -33.74 11.38 55.53
C ILE A 31 -34.13 12.80 55.93
N ASN A 32 -34.25 13.05 57.23
CA ASN A 32 -34.66 14.33 57.80
C ASN A 32 -33.49 15.06 58.48
N GLY A 33 -33.55 16.39 58.50
CA GLY A 33 -32.51 17.23 59.09
C GLY A 33 -32.63 18.68 58.63
N ILE A 34 -31.78 19.56 59.15
CA ILE A 34 -31.74 20.98 58.75
C ILE A 34 -31.15 21.16 57.35
N ASN A 35 -31.49 22.26 56.68
CA ASN A 35 -30.84 22.63 55.41
C ASN A 35 -29.36 22.92 55.67
N GLY A 36 -28.49 22.46 54.76
CA GLY A 36 -27.04 22.46 54.98
C GLY A 36 -26.51 21.33 55.87
N GLY A 37 -27.37 20.52 56.50
CA GLY A 37 -26.95 19.40 57.36
C GLY A 37 -26.43 18.14 56.64
N GLY A 38 -26.04 18.22 55.37
CA GLY A 38 -25.47 17.08 54.63
C GLY A 38 -26.46 16.07 54.04
N LYS A 39 -27.78 16.33 54.08
CA LYS A 39 -28.80 15.43 53.51
C LYS A 39 -28.56 15.13 52.03
N SER A 40 -28.36 16.18 51.22
CA SER A 40 -28.06 16.05 49.79
C SER A 40 -26.72 15.37 49.53
N SER A 41 -25.77 15.46 50.48
CA SER A 41 -24.46 14.81 50.36
C SER A 41 -24.57 13.27 50.36
N ILE A 42 -25.61 12.69 50.99
CA ILE A 42 -25.84 11.24 50.92
C ILE A 42 -26.17 10.82 49.49
N ARG A 43 -27.14 11.49 48.85
CA ARG A 43 -27.45 11.28 47.42
C ARG A 43 -26.21 11.44 46.55
N GLN A 44 -25.51 12.56 46.71
CA GLN A 44 -24.31 12.90 45.94
C GLN A 44 -23.20 11.86 46.10
N SER A 45 -23.05 11.27 47.30
CA SER A 45 -22.06 10.23 47.53
C SER A 45 -22.38 8.92 46.79
N ILE A 46 -23.66 8.53 46.72
CA ILE A 46 -24.09 7.35 45.95
C ILE A 46 -23.89 7.60 44.46
N GLU A 47 -24.22 8.81 43.99
CA GLU A 47 -24.01 9.22 42.61
C GLU A 47 -22.53 9.16 42.21
N TYR A 48 -21.65 9.71 43.04
CA TYR A 48 -20.21 9.67 42.82
C TYR A 48 -19.64 8.25 42.89
N LEU A 49 -20.11 7.44 43.85
CA LEU A 49 -19.74 6.04 43.98
C LEU A 49 -19.97 5.29 42.67
N LEU A 50 -21.11 5.53 42.03
CA LEU A 50 -21.54 4.81 40.82
C LEU A 50 -20.95 5.38 39.52
N LEU A 51 -20.87 6.71 39.36
CA LEU A 51 -20.58 7.36 38.07
C LEU A 51 -19.29 8.18 38.04
N ASP A 52 -18.60 8.32 39.17
CA ASP A 52 -17.41 9.16 39.31
C ASP A 52 -17.62 10.66 39.11
N LYS A 53 -18.89 11.08 39.10
CA LYS A 53 -19.32 12.44 38.86
C LYS A 53 -20.59 12.75 39.64
N ILE A 54 -20.85 14.04 39.81
CA ILE A 54 -22.09 14.53 40.42
C ILE A 54 -22.66 15.61 39.50
N GLN A 55 -23.91 15.48 39.11
CA GLN A 55 -24.59 16.31 38.12
C GLN A 55 -24.63 17.79 38.54
N ASP A 56 -24.85 18.06 39.82
CA ASP A 56 -24.99 19.41 40.37
C ASP A 56 -23.65 19.99 40.88
N ILE A 57 -22.51 19.38 40.54
CA ILE A 57 -21.17 19.81 40.97
C ILE A 57 -20.21 19.77 39.78
N GLU A 58 -19.69 20.92 39.39
CA GLU A 58 -18.68 21.01 38.33
C GLU A 58 -17.26 20.79 38.86
N ASP A 59 -16.95 21.32 40.06
CA ASP A 59 -15.61 21.20 40.65
C ASP A 59 -15.51 20.01 41.62
N ILE A 60 -14.83 18.97 41.16
CA ILE A 60 -14.57 17.74 41.90
C ILE A 60 -13.62 17.98 43.09
N GLU A 61 -12.86 19.08 43.10
CA GLU A 61 -12.01 19.46 44.24
C GLU A 61 -12.83 19.95 45.45
N GLU A 62 -14.13 20.21 45.28
CA GLU A 62 -15.06 20.54 46.38
C GLU A 62 -15.72 19.32 47.04
N LEU A 63 -15.36 18.09 46.64
CA LEU A 63 -15.91 16.88 47.26
C LEU A 63 -15.45 16.66 48.70
N PRO A 64 -14.17 16.88 49.05
CA PRO A 64 -13.72 16.74 50.42
C PRO A 64 -14.44 17.71 51.38
N HIS A 65 -14.82 17.26 52.58
CA HIS A 65 -15.41 18.15 53.60
C HIS A 65 -14.42 19.25 54.01
N ASN A 66 -13.14 18.88 54.17
CA ASN A 66 -12.05 19.85 54.25
C ASN A 66 -11.35 19.92 52.89
N ILE A 67 -11.35 21.09 52.25
CA ILE A 67 -10.71 21.31 50.94
C ILE A 67 -9.25 20.83 50.97
N ASN A 68 -8.78 20.21 49.89
CA ASN A 68 -7.41 19.67 49.75
C ASN A 68 -7.03 18.56 50.74
N SER A 69 -7.98 17.81 51.26
CA SER A 69 -7.70 16.66 52.13
C SER A 69 -8.27 15.36 51.59
N GLU A 70 -7.74 14.25 52.11
CA GLU A 70 -8.07 12.90 51.67
C GLU A 70 -9.55 12.60 51.92
N CYS A 71 -10.23 12.09 50.90
CA CYS A 71 -11.64 11.77 50.93
C CYS A 71 -11.82 10.33 50.43
N THR A 72 -12.63 9.55 51.15
CA THR A 72 -12.94 8.18 50.78
C THR A 72 -14.45 7.96 50.79
N ILE A 73 -14.93 7.32 49.72
CA ILE A 73 -16.31 6.85 49.60
C ILE A 73 -16.23 5.35 49.40
N ARG A 74 -16.92 4.59 50.25
CA ARG A 74 -17.03 3.14 50.14
C ARG A 74 -18.50 2.76 50.09
N GLY A 75 -18.86 1.87 49.16
CA GLY A 75 -20.19 1.32 49.09
C GLY A 75 -20.15 -0.16 48.79
N VAL A 76 -21.10 -0.89 49.37
CA VAL A 76 -21.25 -2.32 49.15
C VAL A 76 -22.62 -2.57 48.58
N ILE A 77 -22.66 -3.32 47.47
CA ILE A 77 -23.85 -3.64 46.70
C ILE A 77 -23.98 -5.15 46.67
N THR A 78 -25.19 -5.67 46.88
CA THR A 78 -25.50 -7.09 46.65
C THR A 78 -26.32 -7.26 45.38
N ARG A 79 -26.09 -8.36 44.68
CA ARG A 79 -26.88 -8.81 43.53
C ARG A 79 -27.83 -9.93 43.96
N ASP A 80 -28.91 -10.11 43.19
CA ASP A 80 -29.86 -11.22 43.43
C ASP A 80 -29.24 -12.62 43.37
N ASN A 81 -28.11 -12.78 42.65
CA ASN A 81 -27.37 -14.04 42.61
C ASN A 81 -26.49 -14.28 43.85
N GLY A 82 -26.48 -13.35 44.81
CA GLY A 82 -25.70 -13.42 46.05
C GLY A 82 -24.34 -12.73 45.99
N ASP A 83 -23.90 -12.24 44.82
CA ASP A 83 -22.60 -11.57 44.71
C ASP A 83 -22.55 -10.30 45.56
N ARG A 84 -21.42 -10.11 46.22
CA ARG A 84 -21.07 -8.90 46.97
C ARG A 84 -20.08 -8.07 46.15
N ILE A 85 -20.52 -6.90 45.72
CA ILE A 85 -19.70 -5.93 44.98
C ILE A 85 -19.31 -4.82 45.95
N GLU A 86 -18.03 -4.54 46.08
CA GLU A 86 -17.52 -3.43 46.87
C GLU A 86 -16.80 -2.43 45.96
N ILE A 87 -17.15 -1.16 46.12
CA ILE A 87 -16.54 -0.04 45.40
C ILE A 87 -15.94 0.90 46.44
N ILE A 88 -14.65 1.22 46.28
CA ILE A 88 -13.96 2.22 47.11
C ILE A 88 -13.35 3.27 46.18
N LYS A 89 -13.68 4.54 46.43
CA LYS A 89 -13.12 5.68 45.71
C LYS A 89 -12.29 6.55 46.62
N HIS A 90 -11.01 6.67 46.31
CA HIS A 90 -10.11 7.60 46.95
C HIS A 90 -10.00 8.90 46.13
N ARG A 91 -10.00 10.01 46.84
CA ARG A 91 -9.74 11.33 46.29
C ARG A 91 -8.76 12.10 47.18
N ASN A 92 -7.83 12.80 46.55
CA ASN A 92 -6.78 13.61 47.16
C ASN A 92 -5.84 12.83 48.09
N HIS A 93 -5.86 11.50 48.03
CA HIS A 93 -4.87 10.65 48.70
C HIS A 93 -3.51 10.72 48.01
N LYS A 94 -2.45 10.64 48.82
CA LYS A 94 -1.07 10.60 48.33
C LYS A 94 -0.51 9.17 48.29
N GLY A 95 0.60 8.97 47.60
CA GLY A 95 1.32 7.69 47.60
C GLY A 95 0.56 6.54 46.94
N ALA A 96 0.63 5.35 47.53
CA ALA A 96 0.10 4.11 46.94
C ALA A 96 -1.43 4.10 46.77
N SER A 97 -2.17 4.87 47.59
CA SER A 97 -3.63 4.97 47.49
C SER A 97 -4.08 5.91 46.37
N GLY A 98 -3.40 7.05 46.18
CA GLY A 98 -3.67 8.00 45.07
C GLY A 98 -5.15 8.33 44.86
N ASN A 99 -5.51 8.81 43.67
CA ASN A 99 -6.92 8.94 43.27
C ASN A 99 -7.50 7.62 42.73
N LYS A 100 -7.20 6.48 43.37
CA LYS A 100 -7.63 5.16 42.88
C LYS A 100 -9.12 4.91 43.08
N THR A 101 -9.67 4.09 42.19
CA THR A 101 -10.95 3.42 42.36
C THR A 101 -10.66 1.94 42.46
N LEU A 102 -11.20 1.29 43.49
CA LEU A 102 -11.09 -0.14 43.74
C LEU A 102 -12.48 -0.75 43.54
N LEU A 103 -12.51 -1.88 42.86
CA LEU A 103 -13.69 -2.69 42.62
C LEU A 103 -13.36 -4.13 43.01
N SER A 104 -14.13 -4.70 43.93
CA SER A 104 -14.06 -6.12 44.26
C SER A 104 -15.41 -6.80 44.08
N VAL A 105 -15.39 -8.06 43.63
CA VAL A 105 -16.56 -8.93 43.53
C VAL A 105 -16.28 -10.20 44.31
N ASN A 106 -16.99 -10.41 45.41
CA ASN A 106 -16.72 -11.51 46.35
C ASN A 106 -15.23 -11.55 46.78
N ASP A 107 -14.69 -10.36 47.10
CA ASP A 107 -13.30 -10.11 47.47
C ASP A 107 -12.25 -10.33 46.34
N ASP A 108 -12.69 -10.64 45.11
CA ASP A 108 -11.82 -10.65 43.92
C ASP A 108 -11.68 -9.24 43.33
N THR A 109 -10.44 -8.74 43.27
CA THR A 109 -10.09 -7.41 42.75
C THR A 109 -9.61 -7.43 41.30
N THR A 110 -9.79 -8.51 40.55
CA THR A 110 -9.37 -8.62 39.13
C THR A 110 -9.92 -7.50 38.24
N LEU A 111 -11.09 -6.94 38.57
CA LEU A 111 -11.71 -5.83 37.85
C LEU A 111 -11.15 -4.45 38.26
N THR A 112 -10.20 -4.39 39.20
CA THR A 112 -9.48 -3.17 39.56
C THR A 112 -8.25 -2.99 38.66
N HIS A 113 -8.19 -1.85 37.98
CA HIS A 113 -7.08 -1.46 37.12
C HIS A 113 -6.26 -0.32 37.74
N SER A 114 -5.02 -0.16 37.26
CA SER A 114 -4.17 0.99 37.64
C SER A 114 -4.78 2.32 37.16
N ASP A 115 -5.41 2.31 35.99
CA ASP A 115 -6.20 3.42 35.49
C ASP A 115 -7.60 3.41 36.12
N ARG A 116 -7.91 4.48 36.86
CA ARG A 116 -9.23 4.74 37.45
C ARG A 116 -10.34 4.67 36.41
N ARG A 117 -10.11 5.19 35.20
CA ARG A 117 -11.14 5.24 34.14
C ARG A 117 -11.52 3.86 33.65
N GLN A 118 -10.55 2.93 33.58
CA GLN A 118 -10.83 1.54 33.22
C GLN A 118 -11.64 0.83 34.31
N THR A 119 -11.26 1.02 35.58
CA THR A 119 -12.04 0.46 36.70
C THR A 119 -13.47 1.03 36.72
N GLN A 120 -13.64 2.32 36.45
CA GLN A 120 -14.95 2.96 36.36
C GLN A 120 -15.81 2.35 35.24
N LYS A 121 -15.23 2.04 34.06
CA LYS A 121 -15.95 1.31 33.00
C LYS A 121 -16.39 -0.07 33.47
N ASN A 122 -15.54 -0.81 34.18
CA ASN A 122 -15.92 -2.11 34.74
C ASN A 122 -17.08 -1.99 35.75
N ILE A 123 -17.13 -0.92 36.54
CA ILE A 123 -18.27 -0.64 37.45
C ILE A 123 -19.55 -0.43 36.64
N GLU A 124 -19.49 0.41 35.60
CA GLU A 124 -20.62 0.70 34.73
C GLU A 124 -21.14 -0.55 34.01
N GLU A 125 -20.25 -1.36 33.45
CA GLU A 125 -20.58 -2.62 32.78
C GLU A 125 -21.13 -3.68 33.75
N LEU A 126 -20.53 -3.82 34.94
CA LEU A 126 -20.93 -4.82 35.93
C LEU A 126 -22.32 -4.55 36.51
N LEU A 127 -22.65 -3.27 36.70
CA LEU A 127 -23.93 -2.82 37.25
C LEU A 127 -24.97 -2.53 36.16
N ASP A 128 -24.58 -2.58 34.89
CA ASP A 128 -25.40 -2.20 33.72
C ASP A 128 -25.97 -0.78 33.88
N ILE A 129 -25.09 0.16 34.23
CA ILE A 129 -25.44 1.57 34.49
C ILE A 129 -24.72 2.49 33.51
N SER A 130 -25.44 3.55 33.15
CA SER A 130 -24.94 4.71 32.40
C SER A 130 -25.43 6.00 33.06
N ASP A 131 -24.78 7.12 32.74
CA ASP A 131 -25.20 8.47 33.13
C ASP A 131 -26.70 8.71 32.93
N GLY A 132 -27.18 8.41 31.71
CA GLY A 132 -28.58 8.60 31.34
C GLY A 132 -29.50 7.70 32.16
N SER A 133 -29.12 6.44 32.36
CA SER A 133 -29.94 5.48 33.12
C SER A 133 -30.09 5.89 34.59
N ILE A 134 -29.02 6.32 35.26
CA ILE A 134 -29.04 6.60 36.70
C ILE A 134 -29.88 7.84 37.01
N TYR A 135 -29.69 8.94 36.27
CA TYR A 135 -30.40 10.20 36.54
C TYR A 135 -31.88 10.16 36.20
N SER A 136 -32.25 9.36 35.21
CA SER A 136 -33.64 9.28 34.75
C SER A 136 -34.47 8.23 35.49
N SER A 137 -33.83 7.21 36.10
CA SER A 137 -34.55 6.07 36.66
C SER A 137 -34.34 5.83 38.16
N THR A 138 -33.18 6.20 38.72
CA THR A 138 -32.76 5.71 40.04
C THR A 138 -32.41 6.84 41.02
N ILE A 139 -31.64 7.84 40.59
CA ILE A 139 -31.17 8.95 41.44
C ILE A 139 -31.73 10.27 40.91
N PHE A 140 -32.88 10.68 41.45
CA PHE A 140 -33.49 11.97 41.12
C PHE A 140 -32.82 13.11 41.91
N SER A 141 -32.37 14.14 41.20
CA SER A 141 -31.94 15.42 41.80
C SER A 141 -33.09 16.40 41.85
N GLN A 142 -32.99 17.42 42.71
CA GLN A 142 -33.98 18.51 42.73
C GLN A 142 -33.94 19.35 41.44
N ASN A 143 -32.80 19.37 40.74
CA ASN A 143 -32.56 20.16 39.53
C ASN A 143 -32.50 19.32 38.25
N SER A 144 -32.55 17.99 38.36
CA SER A 144 -32.53 17.09 37.22
C SER A 144 -33.96 16.91 36.74
N PRO A 145 -34.25 17.17 35.45
CA PRO A 145 -35.56 16.85 34.92
C PRO A 145 -35.80 15.36 35.12
N SER A 146 -36.96 15.02 35.69
CA SER A 146 -37.41 13.62 35.72
C SER A 146 -37.51 13.09 34.28
N PHE A 147 -37.59 11.77 34.11
CA PHE A 147 -37.83 11.19 32.78
C PHE A 147 -39.05 11.80 32.08
N ILE A 148 -40.06 12.23 32.83
CA ILE A 148 -41.29 12.86 32.31
C ILE A 148 -41.02 14.29 31.83
N GLU A 149 -40.16 15.04 32.53
CA GLU A 149 -39.82 16.44 32.22
C GLU A 149 -38.68 16.59 31.21
N SER A 150 -37.98 15.50 30.91
CA SER A 150 -36.88 15.47 29.94
C SER A 150 -37.36 15.73 28.51
N THR A 151 -36.51 16.32 27.67
CA THR A 151 -36.84 16.57 26.25
C THR A 151 -37.11 15.26 25.51
N GLU A 152 -37.78 15.31 24.35
CA GLU A 152 -37.99 14.10 23.53
C GLU A 152 -36.67 13.41 23.15
N GLY A 153 -35.65 14.20 22.79
CA GLY A 153 -34.33 13.67 22.49
C GLY A 153 -33.69 12.95 23.69
N ASP A 154 -33.77 13.55 24.88
CA ASP A 154 -33.16 12.96 26.08
C ASP A 154 -33.92 11.73 26.57
N ARG A 155 -35.26 11.76 26.52
CA ARG A 155 -36.09 10.57 26.79
C ARG A 155 -35.74 9.41 25.86
N LYS A 156 -35.54 9.71 24.56
CA LYS A 156 -35.14 8.69 23.58
C LYS A 156 -33.77 8.12 23.90
N LYS A 157 -32.78 8.95 24.26
CA LYS A 157 -31.45 8.49 24.69
C LYS A 157 -31.53 7.58 25.92
N VAL A 158 -32.29 7.98 26.93
CA VAL A 158 -32.52 7.17 28.14
C VAL A 158 -33.12 5.82 27.79
N LEU A 159 -34.19 5.79 26.97
CA LEU A 159 -34.84 4.55 26.55
C LEU A 159 -33.90 3.66 25.73
N TYR A 160 -33.09 4.26 24.84
CA TYR A 160 -32.15 3.53 24.01
C TYR A 160 -31.05 2.88 24.87
N SER A 161 -30.53 3.61 25.86
CA SER A 161 -29.56 3.07 26.81
C SER A 161 -30.17 1.95 27.65
N PHE A 162 -31.36 2.17 28.21
CA PHE A 162 -32.06 1.17 29.02
C PHE A 162 -32.41 -0.12 28.25
N LEU A 163 -32.78 0.00 26.97
CA LEU A 163 -33.06 -1.14 26.10
C LEU A 163 -31.78 -1.73 25.48
N GLY A 164 -30.61 -1.18 25.78
CA GLY A 164 -29.33 -1.60 25.20
C GLY A 164 -29.29 -1.45 23.68
N LEU A 165 -30.00 -0.46 23.12
CA LEU A 165 -30.06 -0.19 21.68
C LEU A 165 -28.86 0.61 21.18
N ASP A 166 -28.09 1.24 22.06
CA ASP A 166 -26.90 2.02 21.72
C ASP A 166 -25.86 1.19 20.95
N LYS A 167 -25.77 -0.11 21.24
CA LYS A 167 -24.90 -1.06 20.52
C LYS A 167 -25.21 -1.14 19.03
N TYR A 168 -26.47 -0.98 18.61
CA TYR A 168 -26.83 -1.00 17.20
C TYR A 168 -26.37 0.26 16.47
N THR A 169 -26.32 1.39 17.17
CA THR A 169 -25.73 2.62 16.64
C THR A 169 -24.22 2.43 16.43
N GLU A 170 -23.53 1.79 17.37
CA GLU A 170 -22.11 1.44 17.22
C GLU A 170 -21.88 0.47 16.06
N TYR A 171 -22.70 -0.58 15.94
CA TYR A 171 -22.61 -1.53 14.83
C TYR A 171 -22.87 -0.86 13.48
N MET A 172 -23.86 0.04 13.40
CA MET A 172 -24.13 0.81 12.19
C MET A 172 -22.93 1.68 11.82
N ASN A 173 -22.31 2.35 12.78
CA ASN A 173 -21.14 3.19 12.52
C ASN A 173 -19.95 2.35 12.04
N LYS A 174 -19.63 1.23 12.70
CA LYS A 174 -18.58 0.31 12.24
C LYS A 174 -18.84 -0.22 10.83
N ALA A 175 -20.08 -0.62 10.53
CA ALA A 175 -20.44 -1.06 9.19
C ALA A 175 -20.30 0.06 8.14
N LYS A 176 -20.62 1.31 8.51
CA LYS A 176 -20.40 2.47 7.63
C LYS A 176 -18.92 2.72 7.37
N ASP A 177 -18.10 2.63 8.41
CA ASP A 177 -16.65 2.81 8.30
C ASP A 177 -16.06 1.71 7.39
N GLU A 178 -16.44 0.44 7.60
CA GLU A 178 -16.03 -0.67 6.73
C GLU A 178 -16.49 -0.50 5.29
N CYS A 179 -17.74 -0.10 5.06
CA CYS A 179 -18.24 0.21 3.71
C CYS A 179 -17.46 1.34 3.04
N SER A 180 -17.11 2.39 3.80
CA SER A 180 -16.30 3.50 3.29
C SER A 180 -14.91 3.02 2.88
N ASP A 181 -14.25 2.23 3.72
CA ASP A 181 -12.93 1.65 3.43
C ASP A 181 -12.95 0.74 2.20
N ILE A 182 -14.00 -0.07 2.05
CA ILE A 182 -14.18 -0.92 0.87
C ILE A 182 -14.37 -0.08 -0.38
N ASN A 183 -15.19 0.98 -0.33
CA ASN A 183 -15.40 1.87 -1.47
C ASN A 183 -14.10 2.57 -1.90
N LEU A 184 -13.28 3.03 -0.96
CA LEU A 184 -11.97 3.59 -1.26
C LEU A 184 -11.05 2.59 -1.96
N ARG A 185 -11.07 1.32 -1.53
CA ARG A 185 -10.29 0.25 -2.20
C ARG A 185 -10.82 -0.06 -3.59
N ILE A 186 -12.14 -0.06 -3.79
CA ILE A 186 -12.75 -0.23 -5.12
C ILE A 186 -12.29 0.87 -6.04
N GLU A 187 -12.32 2.13 -5.60
CA GLU A 187 -11.86 3.28 -6.37
C GLU A 187 -10.36 3.19 -6.71
N ASP A 188 -9.51 2.77 -5.76
CA ASP A 188 -8.08 2.52 -6.03
C ASP A 188 -7.86 1.41 -7.06
N PHE A 189 -8.62 0.31 -6.98
CA PHE A 189 -8.54 -0.78 -7.96
C PHE A 189 -9.07 -0.37 -9.34
N GLN A 190 -10.12 0.44 -9.41
CA GLN A 190 -10.62 1.01 -10.66
C GLN A 190 -9.56 1.90 -11.31
N ASN A 191 -8.96 2.82 -10.55
CA ASN A 191 -7.87 3.67 -11.04
C ASN A 191 -6.66 2.86 -11.54
N LYS A 192 -6.34 1.74 -10.89
CA LYS A 192 -5.27 0.83 -11.34
C LYS A 192 -5.66 0.08 -12.62
N LEU A 193 -6.90 -0.39 -12.73
CA LEU A 193 -7.42 -1.02 -13.93
C LEU A 193 -7.37 -0.06 -15.13
N ASP A 194 -7.82 1.18 -14.94
CA ASP A 194 -7.81 2.19 -15.99
C ASP A 194 -6.37 2.47 -16.48
N LYS A 195 -5.41 2.57 -15.56
CA LYS A 195 -3.99 2.72 -15.92
C LYS A 195 -3.46 1.54 -16.72
N VAL A 196 -3.78 0.31 -16.32
CA VAL A 196 -3.37 -0.90 -17.04
C VAL A 196 -4.03 -0.97 -18.42
N GLN A 197 -5.30 -0.58 -18.54
CA GLN A 197 -5.98 -0.51 -19.83
C GLN A 197 -5.33 0.49 -20.79
N VAL A 198 -4.95 1.67 -20.29
CA VAL A 198 -4.20 2.65 -21.10
C VAL A 198 -2.86 2.06 -21.55
N GLN A 199 -2.12 1.39 -20.66
CA GLN A 199 -0.85 0.74 -21.02
C GLN A 199 -1.02 -0.37 -22.07
N ILE A 200 -2.09 -1.16 -21.98
CA ILE A 200 -2.39 -2.19 -22.99
C ILE A 200 -2.62 -1.53 -24.35
N LEU A 201 -3.43 -0.46 -24.42
CA LEU A 201 -3.69 0.25 -25.66
C LEU A 201 -2.41 0.85 -26.28
N GLU A 202 -1.53 1.41 -25.44
CA GLU A 202 -0.23 1.92 -25.88
C GLU A 202 0.67 0.79 -26.44
N LEU A 203 0.71 -0.36 -25.76
CA LEU A 203 1.48 -1.52 -26.22
C LEU A 203 0.92 -2.09 -27.53
N ASP A 204 -0.41 -2.21 -27.66
CA ASP A 204 -1.05 -2.68 -28.88
C ASP A 204 -0.73 -1.76 -30.07
N SER A 205 -0.78 -0.43 -29.86
CA SER A 205 -0.39 0.55 -30.88
C SER A 205 1.09 0.42 -31.27
N ASN A 206 1.98 0.19 -30.31
CA ASN A 206 3.40 -0.01 -30.58
C ASN A 206 3.63 -1.30 -31.38
N ILE A 207 2.94 -2.39 -31.03
CA ILE A 207 3.00 -3.66 -31.77
C ILE A 207 2.57 -3.44 -33.22
N GLU A 208 1.46 -2.75 -33.45
CA GLU A 208 0.98 -2.45 -34.81
C GLU A 208 2.00 -1.61 -35.60
N GLU A 209 2.64 -0.61 -34.97
CA GLU A 209 3.71 0.16 -35.60
C GLU A 209 4.91 -0.72 -35.97
N PHE A 210 5.35 -1.59 -35.05
CA PHE A 210 6.46 -2.51 -35.30
C PHE A 210 6.15 -3.52 -36.40
N GLU A 211 4.94 -4.07 -36.44
CA GLU A 211 4.50 -4.97 -37.51
C GLU A 211 4.50 -4.27 -38.88
N ASN A 212 3.98 -3.05 -38.95
CA ASN A 212 3.99 -2.25 -40.17
C ASN A 212 5.42 -1.92 -40.64
N ARG A 213 6.31 -1.56 -39.71
CA ARG A 213 7.70 -1.27 -40.01
C ARG A 213 8.46 -2.52 -40.48
N SER A 214 8.21 -3.66 -39.85
CA SER A 214 8.77 -4.96 -40.25
C SER A 214 8.33 -5.34 -41.67
N LYS A 215 7.04 -5.19 -41.98
CA LYS A 215 6.49 -5.45 -43.32
C LYS A 215 7.12 -4.54 -44.38
N THR A 216 7.20 -3.24 -44.10
CA THR A 216 7.83 -2.26 -45.01
C THR A 216 9.30 -2.60 -45.27
N TYR A 217 10.01 -3.04 -44.23
CA TYR A 217 11.40 -3.48 -44.34
C TYR A 217 11.53 -4.72 -45.24
N GLU A 218 10.70 -5.75 -45.05
CA GLU A 218 10.69 -6.94 -45.90
C GLU A 218 10.35 -6.63 -47.36
N ASP A 219 9.37 -5.75 -47.61
CA ASP A 219 9.01 -5.32 -48.97
C ASP A 219 10.18 -4.58 -49.64
N THR A 220 10.82 -3.65 -48.91
CA THR A 220 12.00 -2.92 -49.41
C THR A 220 13.18 -3.87 -49.68
N ARG A 221 13.40 -4.86 -48.81
CA ARG A 221 14.43 -5.88 -48.98
C ARG A 221 14.20 -6.70 -50.24
N LYS A 222 12.96 -7.15 -50.48
CA LYS A 222 12.59 -7.90 -51.69
C LYS A 222 12.85 -7.07 -52.95
N SER A 223 12.38 -5.84 -53.02
CA SER A 223 12.60 -4.97 -54.18
C SER A 223 14.08 -4.71 -54.45
N ARG A 224 14.90 -4.60 -53.40
CA ARG A 224 16.35 -4.41 -53.54
C ARG A 224 17.08 -5.66 -54.01
N ILE A 225 16.64 -6.84 -53.58
CA ILE A 225 17.14 -8.12 -54.13
C ILE A 225 16.78 -8.23 -55.61
N GLU A 226 15.55 -7.90 -55.96
CA GLU A 226 15.07 -7.94 -57.35
C GLU A 226 15.85 -6.99 -58.26
N SER A 227 16.09 -5.75 -57.82
CA SER A 227 16.92 -4.81 -58.59
C SER A 227 18.36 -5.29 -58.77
N LEU A 228 18.95 -5.93 -57.75
CA LEU A 228 20.32 -6.48 -57.83
C LEU A 228 20.40 -7.70 -58.75
N LEU A 229 19.32 -8.49 -58.85
CA LEU A 229 19.24 -9.60 -59.79
C LEU A 229 19.16 -9.09 -61.23
N ILE A 230 18.36 -8.06 -61.48
CA ILE A 230 18.28 -7.39 -62.79
C ILE A 230 19.65 -6.84 -63.20
N THR A 231 20.32 -6.07 -62.32
CA THR A 231 21.67 -5.54 -62.61
C THR A 231 22.68 -6.65 -62.85
N LYS A 232 22.58 -7.78 -62.15
CA LYS A 232 23.43 -8.95 -62.39
C LYS A 232 23.19 -9.59 -63.75
N GLU A 233 21.95 -9.62 -64.23
CA GLU A 233 21.59 -10.12 -65.56
C GLU A 233 22.03 -9.16 -66.67
N GLU A 234 21.85 -7.84 -66.49
CA GLU A 234 22.35 -6.81 -67.40
C GLU A 234 23.87 -6.90 -67.59
N ILE A 235 24.64 -7.06 -66.49
CA ILE A 235 26.10 -7.24 -66.54
C ILE A 235 26.51 -8.54 -67.27
N LYS A 236 25.65 -9.56 -67.27
CA LYS A 236 25.91 -10.82 -67.98
C LYS A 236 25.61 -10.75 -69.47
N GLU A 237 24.66 -9.92 -69.88
CA GLU A 237 24.26 -9.75 -71.29
C GLU A 237 25.11 -8.70 -72.02
N ASP A 238 25.82 -7.84 -71.28
CA ASP A 238 26.73 -6.85 -71.85
C ASP A 238 28.04 -7.53 -72.31
N ASN A 239 28.06 -7.99 -73.57
CA ASN A 239 29.21 -8.60 -74.30
C ASN A 239 30.45 -7.69 -74.45
N SER A 240 30.53 -6.57 -73.71
CA SER A 240 31.58 -5.56 -73.85
C SER A 240 32.93 -5.97 -73.22
N LEU A 241 32.95 -6.91 -72.27
CA LEU A 241 34.19 -7.35 -71.61
C LEU A 241 35.14 -8.11 -72.57
N GLU A 242 34.61 -9.00 -73.40
CA GLU A 242 35.41 -9.78 -74.36
C GLU A 242 35.93 -8.91 -75.52
N GLU A 243 35.17 -7.90 -75.95
CA GLU A 243 35.61 -6.94 -76.98
C GLU A 243 36.70 -5.97 -76.47
N LEU A 244 36.65 -5.58 -75.19
CA LEU A 244 37.66 -4.73 -74.55
C LEU A 244 38.98 -5.47 -74.33
N GLU A 245 38.95 -6.76 -73.97
CA GLU A 245 40.16 -7.59 -73.87
C GLU A 245 40.88 -7.76 -75.22
N HIS A 246 40.12 -7.94 -76.31
CA HIS A 246 40.68 -8.03 -77.65
C HIS A 246 41.30 -6.71 -78.14
N LYS A 247 40.69 -5.56 -77.82
CA LYS A 247 41.26 -4.23 -78.11
C LYS A 247 42.51 -3.94 -77.28
N LEU A 248 42.57 -4.40 -76.03
CA LEU A 248 43.74 -4.27 -75.15
C LEU A 248 44.97 -5.05 -75.65
N ILE A 249 44.76 -6.23 -76.24
CA ILE A 249 45.84 -7.03 -76.84
C ILE A 249 46.40 -6.35 -78.11
N ILE A 250 45.54 -5.72 -78.90
CA ILE A 250 45.95 -4.98 -80.10
C ILE A 250 46.72 -3.70 -79.72
N LEU A 251 46.23 -2.95 -78.73
CA LEU A 251 46.90 -1.73 -78.25
C LEU A 251 48.25 -1.99 -77.56
N LYS A 252 48.42 -3.12 -76.87
CA LYS A 252 49.69 -3.47 -76.20
C LYS A 252 50.86 -3.73 -77.15
N ASN A 253 50.59 -4.02 -78.42
CA ASN A 253 51.64 -4.38 -79.38
C ASN A 253 52.16 -3.19 -80.20
N GLU A 254 51.59 -1.99 -80.08
CA GLU A 254 51.89 -0.90 -81.03
C GLU A 254 52.71 0.30 -80.51
N PHE A 255 52.97 0.50 -79.21
CA PHE A 255 53.77 1.70 -78.80
C PHE A 255 54.77 1.50 -77.65
N VAL A 256 55.96 2.07 -77.87
CA VAL A 256 57.20 2.09 -77.08
C VAL A 256 57.45 3.51 -76.53
N ASP A 257 57.97 3.60 -75.30
CA ASP A 257 58.35 4.77 -74.46
C ASP A 257 57.18 5.69 -73.99
N ASP A 258 57.10 6.17 -72.75
CA ASP A 258 58.17 6.54 -71.82
C ASP A 258 57.67 6.53 -70.35
N LYS A 259 58.60 6.54 -69.40
CA LYS A 259 58.56 6.29 -67.94
C LYS A 259 57.36 6.71 -67.06
N GLU A 260 56.40 7.52 -67.53
CA GLU A 260 55.21 7.89 -66.75
C GLU A 260 54.22 6.72 -66.60
N ILE A 261 54.11 5.86 -67.62
CA ILE A 261 53.21 4.71 -67.60
C ILE A 261 53.69 3.64 -66.63
N ASP A 262 55.01 3.41 -66.50
CA ASP A 262 55.55 2.45 -65.54
C ASP A 262 55.37 2.89 -64.09
N ILE A 263 55.40 4.20 -63.80
CA ILE A 263 55.11 4.72 -62.46
C ILE A 263 53.63 4.53 -62.14
N TYR A 264 52.75 4.80 -63.11
CA TYR A 264 51.31 4.64 -62.94
C TYR A 264 50.92 3.16 -62.83
N LEU A 265 51.49 2.28 -63.66
CA LEU A 265 51.30 0.83 -63.59
C LEU A 265 51.83 0.24 -62.28
N ASN A 266 52.97 0.69 -61.77
CA ASN A 266 53.48 0.21 -60.48
C ASN A 266 52.62 0.70 -59.30
N LYS A 267 52.06 1.91 -59.39
CA LYS A 267 51.13 2.42 -58.38
C LYS A 267 49.80 1.66 -58.41
N LEU A 268 49.22 1.46 -59.59
CA LEU A 268 48.00 0.70 -59.78
C LEU A 268 48.19 -0.77 -59.39
N ASN A 269 49.34 -1.37 -59.72
CA ASN A 269 49.65 -2.74 -59.30
C ASN A 269 49.80 -2.85 -57.78
N LYS A 270 50.39 -1.86 -57.10
CA LYS A 270 50.43 -1.84 -55.62
C LYS A 270 49.03 -1.74 -55.02
N GLU A 271 48.18 -0.86 -55.54
CA GLU A 271 46.79 -0.71 -55.11
C GLU A 271 45.99 -2.00 -55.37
N ILE A 272 46.12 -2.60 -56.55
CA ILE A 272 45.50 -3.90 -56.87
C ILE A 272 45.99 -4.98 -55.90
N THR A 273 47.29 -5.00 -55.55
CA THR A 273 47.83 -6.00 -54.62
C THR A 273 47.31 -5.79 -53.20
N GLU A 274 47.19 -4.55 -52.73
CA GLU A 274 46.60 -4.23 -51.42
C GLU A 274 45.10 -4.54 -51.36
N LEU A 275 44.35 -4.21 -52.42
CA LEU A 275 42.94 -4.52 -52.53
C LEU A 275 42.70 -6.03 -52.63
N THR A 276 43.58 -6.76 -53.31
CA THR A 276 43.53 -8.22 -53.36
C THR A 276 43.82 -8.84 -52.00
N ARG A 277 44.77 -8.29 -51.23
CA ARG A 277 45.03 -8.71 -49.84
C ARG A 277 43.83 -8.46 -48.93
N LYS A 278 43.23 -7.26 -49.00
CA LYS A 278 42.01 -6.91 -48.25
C LYS A 278 40.84 -7.82 -48.62
N LYS A 279 40.67 -8.13 -49.92
CA LYS A 279 39.65 -9.08 -50.39
C LYS A 279 39.88 -10.48 -49.82
N GLN A 280 41.12 -10.97 -49.79
CA GLN A 280 41.43 -12.29 -49.22
C GLN A 280 41.21 -12.35 -47.70
N GLU A 281 41.54 -11.28 -46.97
CA GLU A 281 41.31 -11.17 -45.52
C GLU A 281 39.81 -11.22 -45.19
N ILE A 282 39.00 -10.49 -45.97
CA ILE A 282 37.54 -10.46 -45.78
C ILE A 282 36.89 -11.79 -46.19
N VAL A 283 37.35 -12.43 -47.26
CA VAL A 283 36.88 -13.78 -47.63
C VAL A 283 37.24 -14.80 -46.55
N SER A 284 38.37 -14.66 -45.88
CA SER A 284 38.72 -15.52 -44.73
C SER A 284 37.77 -15.34 -43.55
N ASN A 285 37.42 -14.09 -43.21
CA ASN A 285 36.49 -13.79 -42.12
C ASN A 285 35.07 -14.30 -42.43
N ILE A 286 34.57 -14.07 -43.65
CA ILE A 286 33.26 -14.59 -44.08
C ILE A 286 33.23 -16.13 -43.97
N ASN A 287 34.30 -16.80 -44.41
CA ASN A 287 34.39 -18.26 -44.31
C ASN A 287 34.49 -18.77 -42.86
N GLN A 288 34.97 -17.96 -41.92
CA GLN A 288 34.99 -18.30 -40.50
C GLN A 288 33.59 -18.12 -39.88
N ILE A 289 32.91 -17.02 -40.19
CA ILE A 289 31.55 -16.74 -39.72
C ILE A 289 30.55 -17.75 -40.30
N ASP A 290 30.68 -18.13 -41.58
CA ASP A 290 29.86 -19.18 -42.21
C ASP A 290 30.04 -20.57 -41.53
N ARG A 291 31.23 -20.86 -40.99
CA ARG A 291 31.46 -22.10 -40.23
C ARG A 291 30.82 -22.03 -38.85
N GLU A 292 30.87 -20.88 -38.19
CA GLU A 292 30.23 -20.65 -36.89
C GLU A 292 28.71 -20.74 -37.02
N LEU A 293 28.13 -20.16 -38.07
CA LEU A 293 26.70 -20.29 -38.41
C LEU A 293 26.29 -21.74 -38.70
N LYS A 294 27.11 -22.50 -39.43
CA LYS A 294 26.84 -23.94 -39.66
C LYS A 294 26.89 -24.78 -38.38
N ASN A 295 27.68 -24.40 -37.39
CA ASN A 295 27.77 -25.10 -36.11
C ASN A 295 26.62 -24.78 -35.15
N ILE A 296 25.95 -23.63 -35.32
CA ILE A 296 24.78 -23.23 -34.53
C ILE A 296 23.53 -24.03 -34.93
N GLY A 297 23.48 -24.57 -36.16
CA GLY A 297 22.39 -25.41 -36.64
C GLY A 297 21.08 -24.64 -36.85
N ASP A 298 19.94 -25.35 -36.90
CA ASP A 298 18.59 -24.78 -37.11
C ASP A 298 17.96 -24.17 -35.84
N GLY A 299 18.79 -23.83 -34.84
CA GLY A 299 18.34 -23.27 -33.57
C GLY A 299 17.73 -24.30 -32.60
N THR A 300 17.81 -25.60 -32.91
CA THR A 300 17.25 -26.66 -32.06
C THR A 300 18.24 -27.09 -30.97
N CYS A 301 17.82 -27.01 -29.71
CA CYS A 301 18.65 -27.39 -28.57
C CYS A 301 19.09 -28.87 -28.66
N PRO A 302 20.41 -29.20 -28.67
CA PRO A 302 20.89 -30.57 -28.84
C PRO A 302 20.40 -31.55 -27.76
N VAL A 303 19.99 -31.01 -26.60
CA VAL A 303 19.55 -31.76 -25.42
C VAL A 303 18.04 -31.95 -25.37
N LEU A 304 17.25 -30.96 -25.82
CA LEU A 304 15.78 -30.95 -25.66
C LEU A 304 15.00 -31.14 -26.97
N LYS A 305 15.68 -31.13 -28.12
CA LYS A 305 15.26 -31.51 -29.49
C LYS A 305 13.94 -30.96 -30.07
N GLU A 306 13.07 -30.33 -29.28
CA GLU A 306 11.79 -29.73 -29.72
C GLU A 306 11.53 -28.34 -29.09
N VAL A 307 12.47 -27.81 -28.31
CA VAL A 307 12.36 -26.48 -27.69
C VAL A 307 13.38 -25.53 -28.31
N ILE A 308 12.86 -24.42 -28.85
CA ILE A 308 13.64 -23.31 -29.37
C ILE A 308 14.35 -22.63 -28.20
N CYS A 309 15.69 -22.60 -28.22
CA CYS A 309 16.47 -21.99 -27.16
C CYS A 309 16.67 -20.49 -27.43
N ASN A 310 16.05 -19.63 -26.62
CA ASN A 310 16.17 -18.18 -26.77
C ASN A 310 17.64 -17.73 -26.77
N ARG A 311 18.51 -18.34 -25.95
CA ARG A 311 19.95 -18.02 -25.93
C ARG A 311 20.69 -18.36 -27.23
N LEU A 312 20.23 -19.37 -27.98
CA LEU A 312 20.81 -19.68 -29.29
C LEU A 312 20.29 -18.71 -30.37
N LYS A 313 19.02 -18.29 -30.27
CA LYS A 313 18.46 -17.23 -31.12
C LYS A 313 19.13 -15.88 -30.90
N ASP A 314 19.36 -15.50 -29.65
CA ASP A 314 20.04 -14.24 -29.30
C ASP A 314 21.47 -14.22 -29.87
N ASN A 315 22.19 -15.34 -29.78
CA ASN A 315 23.52 -15.49 -30.39
C ASN A 315 23.47 -15.48 -31.93
N GLU A 316 22.44 -16.07 -32.53
CA GLU A 316 22.23 -16.06 -33.99
C GLU A 316 21.95 -14.64 -34.50
N GLU A 317 21.14 -13.86 -33.77
CA GLU A 317 20.90 -12.44 -34.04
C GLU A 317 22.18 -11.60 -33.86
N GLU A 318 22.94 -11.80 -32.78
CA GLU A 318 24.19 -11.09 -32.55
C GLU A 318 25.24 -11.38 -33.63
N THR A 319 25.36 -12.65 -34.05
CA THR A 319 26.29 -13.06 -35.11
C THR A 319 25.83 -12.55 -36.48
N SER A 320 24.51 -12.51 -36.74
CA SER A 320 23.93 -11.95 -37.97
C SER A 320 24.09 -10.43 -38.05
N ASN A 321 24.01 -9.74 -36.90
CA ASN A 321 24.25 -8.31 -36.80
C ASN A 321 25.74 -7.99 -37.06
N ASN A 322 26.66 -8.77 -36.48
CA ASN A 322 28.09 -8.63 -36.77
C ASN A 322 28.42 -8.87 -38.25
N LEU A 323 27.78 -9.87 -38.89
CA LEU A 323 27.93 -10.11 -40.34
C LEU A 323 27.38 -8.94 -41.18
N ASN A 324 26.24 -8.37 -40.78
CA ASN A 324 25.67 -7.19 -41.44
C ASN A 324 26.56 -5.95 -41.26
N ASP A 325 27.18 -5.77 -40.11
CA ASP A 325 28.13 -4.68 -39.86
C ASP A 325 29.41 -4.84 -40.69
N GLU A 326 29.95 -6.05 -40.80
CA GLU A 326 31.10 -6.33 -41.68
C GLU A 326 30.75 -6.16 -43.16
N LYS A 327 29.52 -6.53 -43.57
CA LYS A 327 28.98 -6.30 -44.91
C LYS A 327 28.77 -4.81 -45.21
N ASN A 328 28.36 -4.02 -44.23
CA ASN A 328 28.24 -2.57 -44.36
C ASN A 328 29.61 -1.90 -44.46
N ARG A 329 30.61 -2.35 -43.69
CA ARG A 329 32.01 -1.91 -43.86
C ARG A 329 32.57 -2.24 -45.25
N LEU A 330 32.21 -3.40 -45.80
CA LEU A 330 32.55 -3.81 -47.17
C LEU A 330 31.96 -2.88 -48.24
N LEU A 331 30.69 -2.49 -48.06
CA LEU A 331 30.02 -1.54 -48.96
C LEU A 331 30.65 -0.14 -48.87
N CYS A 332 30.98 0.31 -47.66
CA CYS A 332 31.63 1.61 -47.43
C CYS A 332 33.04 1.65 -48.04
N ASN A 333 33.85 0.60 -47.85
CA ASN A 333 35.17 0.49 -48.51
C ASN A 333 35.04 0.44 -50.04
N ARG A 334 33.97 -0.17 -50.58
CA ARG A 334 33.71 -0.21 -52.04
C ARG A 334 33.39 1.18 -52.59
N GLU A 335 32.66 1.99 -51.82
CA GLU A 335 32.36 3.39 -52.15
C GLU A 335 33.61 4.28 -52.04
N GLU A 336 34.46 4.08 -51.03
CA GLU A 336 35.74 4.81 -50.92
C GLU A 336 36.70 4.49 -52.07
N ILE A 337 36.81 3.21 -52.46
CA ILE A 337 37.65 2.80 -53.60
C ILE A 337 37.08 3.32 -54.92
N SER A 338 35.75 3.33 -55.08
CA SER A 338 35.08 3.96 -56.24
C SER A 338 35.37 5.45 -56.33
N PHE A 339 35.38 6.15 -55.20
CA PHE A 339 35.63 7.59 -55.14
C PHE A 339 37.09 7.97 -55.41
N GLU A 340 38.05 7.13 -55.02
CA GLU A 340 39.47 7.32 -55.35
C GLU A 340 39.80 7.03 -56.81
N LEU A 341 39.06 6.14 -57.48
CA LEU A 341 39.24 5.84 -58.91
C LEU A 341 38.60 6.88 -59.84
N ASP A 342 37.62 7.64 -59.35
CA ASP A 342 36.96 8.73 -60.08
C ASP A 342 37.69 10.09 -59.99
N LYS A 343 38.84 10.15 -59.28
CA LYS A 343 39.72 11.33 -59.16
C LYS A 343 41.06 11.12 -59.85
#